data_AF-A0A9N9HSP4-F1
#
_entry.id   AF-A0A9N9HSP4-F1
#
_cell.length_a   1.000
_cell.length_b   1.000
_cell.length_c   1.000
_cell.angle_alpha   90.00
_cell.angle_beta   90.00
_cell.angle_gamma   90.00
#
_symmetry.space_group_name_H-M   'P 1'
#
loop_
_entity.id
_entity.type
_entity.pdbx_description
1 polymer ?
#
loop_
_entity_poly.entity_id
_entity_poly.type
_entity_poly.pdbx_seq_one_letter_code
_entity_poly.pdbx_strand_id
1 'polypeptide(L)'
;MKTLSCKINKVPVTAILDSSANCNIMGESIAKIVGLKINNTSNTEIYSPISEFNILEIIRAIEILIQSQDRKWKQVKVTDVFVTNESELESVLILGQPWFQKNAMKLDFPNKTLTLLNGTS
;
A
#
# COMPACT_ATOMS: atom_id res chain seq x y z
N MET A 1 1.29 -7.67 13.10
CA MET A 1 1.68 -7.24 11.73
C MET A 1 1.54 -8.42 10.77
N LYS A 2 0.78 -8.27 9.67
CA LYS A 2 0.69 -9.27 8.60
C LYS A 2 1.24 -8.64 7.33
N THR A 3 1.92 -9.44 6.53
CA THR A 3 2.51 -8.99 5.27
C THR A 3 1.85 -9.68 4.08
N LEU A 4 1.87 -8.99 2.95
CA LEU A 4 1.34 -9.43 1.67
C LEU A 4 2.42 -9.23 0.62
N SER A 5 2.86 -10.30 -0.01
CA SER A 5 3.76 -10.21 -1.17
C SER A 5 2.96 -9.76 -2.38
N CYS A 6 3.41 -8.67 -2.99
CA CYS A 6 2.81 -8.11 -4.20
C CYS A 6 3.89 -7.68 -5.19
N LYS A 7 3.49 -7.22 -6.37
CA LYS A 7 4.38 -6.55 -7.32
C LYS A 7 3.81 -5.19 -7.71
N ILE A 8 4.69 -4.20 -7.84
CA ILE A 8 4.40 -2.90 -8.41
C ILE A 8 5.35 -2.72 -9.58
N ASN A 9 4.85 -2.41 -10.78
CA ASN A 9 5.67 -2.31 -11.98
C ASN A 9 6.59 -3.53 -12.19
N LYS A 10 6.08 -4.74 -11.90
CA LYS A 10 6.79 -6.04 -11.92
C LYS A 10 7.88 -6.21 -10.86
N VAL A 11 8.17 -5.20 -10.04
CA VAL A 11 9.12 -5.28 -8.93
C VAL A 11 8.44 -5.89 -7.69
N PRO A 12 9.03 -6.92 -7.06
CA PRO A 12 8.50 -7.49 -5.82
C PRO A 12 8.51 -6.48 -4.67
N VAL A 13 7.39 -6.35 -3.98
CA VAL A 13 7.21 -5.49 -2.80
C VAL A 13 6.47 -6.27 -1.72
N THR A 14 6.91 -6.14 -0.48
CA THR A 14 6.18 -6.66 0.68
C THR A 14 5.36 -5.54 1.28
N ALA A 15 4.04 -5.66 1.22
CA ALA A 15 3.12 -4.73 1.85
C ALA A 15 2.79 -5.18 3.28
N ILE A 16 2.67 -4.23 4.20
CA ILE A 16 2.10 -4.43 5.53
C ILE A 16 0.58 -4.21 5.42
N LEU A 17 -0.18 -5.19 5.88
CA LEU A 17 -1.62 -5.10 6.00
C LEU A 17 -1.96 -4.56 7.39
N ASP A 18 -2.43 -3.32 7.45
CA ASP A 18 -2.81 -2.64 8.70
C ASP A 18 -4.20 -2.00 8.56
N SER A 19 -5.23 -2.74 8.96
CA SER A 19 -6.61 -2.22 8.93
C SER A 19 -6.88 -1.10 9.95
N SER A 20 -5.95 -0.86 10.89
CA SER A 20 -6.06 0.24 11.86
C SER A 20 -5.48 1.56 11.33
N ALA A 21 -4.60 1.49 10.32
CA ALA A 21 -4.10 2.65 9.61
C ALA A 21 -5.22 3.29 8.77
N ASN A 22 -5.43 4.59 8.92
CA ASN A 22 -6.47 5.34 8.21
C ASN A 22 -6.07 5.74 6.77
N CYS A 23 -4.83 5.47 6.35
CA CYS A 23 -4.31 5.83 5.03
C CYS A 23 -3.37 4.76 4.47
N ASN A 24 -3.10 4.82 3.17
CA ASN A 24 -2.09 4.01 2.52
C ASN A 24 -0.77 4.78 2.49
N ILE A 25 0.33 4.17 2.93
CA ILE A 25 1.63 4.84 3.02
C ILE A 25 2.65 4.09 2.17
N MET A 26 3.52 4.81 1.48
CA MET A 26 4.67 4.28 0.76
C MET A 26 5.92 5.05 1.15
N GLY A 27 6.95 4.32 1.57
CA GLY A 27 8.26 4.89 1.78
C GLY A 27 8.90 5.34 0.46
N GLU A 28 9.65 6.44 0.53
CA GLU A 28 10.34 7.03 -0.63
C GLU A 28 11.23 6.02 -1.36
N SER A 29 11.93 5.15 -0.61
CA SER A 29 12.80 4.12 -1.19
C SER A 29 12.01 3.09 -1.99
N ILE A 30 10.81 2.69 -1.54
CA ILE A 30 9.93 1.82 -2.34
C ILE A 30 9.51 2.53 -3.63
N ALA A 31 9.04 3.78 -3.54
CA ALA A 31 8.61 4.55 -4.70
C ALA A 31 9.74 4.68 -5.75
N LYS A 32 10.98 4.95 -5.32
CA LYS A 32 12.17 4.97 -6.18
C LYS A 32 12.42 3.61 -6.83
N ILE A 33 12.43 2.53 -6.05
CA ILE A 33 12.69 1.16 -6.53
C ILE A 33 11.67 0.71 -7.57
N VAL A 34 10.39 1.08 -7.41
CA VAL A 34 9.34 0.72 -8.35
C VAL A 34 9.25 1.67 -9.55
N GLY A 35 10.15 2.66 -9.63
CA GLY A 35 10.25 3.60 -10.75
C GLY A 35 9.19 4.69 -10.77
N LEU A 36 8.56 4.99 -9.62
CA LEU A 36 7.63 6.12 -9.50
C LEU A 36 8.46 7.40 -9.40
N LYS A 37 8.12 8.39 -10.24
CA LYS A 37 8.73 9.71 -10.18
C LYS A 37 8.08 10.48 -9.05
N ILE A 38 8.85 10.78 -8.01
CA ILE A 38 8.40 11.60 -6.90
C ILE A 38 8.77 13.05 -7.20
N ASN A 39 7.79 13.91 -7.41
CA ASN A 39 8.02 15.33 -7.58
C ASN A 39 7.98 15.98 -6.19
N ASN A 40 9.16 16.38 -5.70
CA ASN A 40 9.38 16.91 -4.35
C ASN A 40 8.75 18.31 -4.10
N THR A 41 7.71 18.66 -4.86
CA THR A 41 7.11 20.00 -4.90
C THR A 41 5.84 20.13 -4.05
N SER A 42 5.39 19.07 -3.37
CA SER A 42 4.16 19.13 -2.58
C SER A 42 4.48 19.52 -1.13
N ASN A 43 4.63 20.82 -0.87
CA ASN A 43 4.48 21.40 0.48
C ASN A 43 2.99 21.40 0.90
N THR A 44 2.29 20.30 0.63
CA THR A 44 0.93 20.16 1.09
C THR A 44 1.06 19.52 2.46
N GLU A 45 0.97 20.33 3.51
CA GLU A 45 0.61 19.86 4.85
C GLU A 45 -0.78 19.23 4.72
N ILE A 46 -0.83 18.00 4.22
CA ILE A 46 -2.06 17.25 4.23
C ILE A 46 -2.24 16.93 5.70
N TYR A 47 -3.31 17.47 6.27
CA TYR A 47 -3.88 17.03 7.54
C TYR A 47 -4.26 15.55 7.40
N SER A 48 -3.24 14.71 7.41
CA SER A 48 -3.36 13.30 7.69
C SER A 48 -3.73 13.24 9.17
N PRO A 49 -4.64 12.36 9.60
CA PRO A 49 -4.85 12.14 11.02
C PRO A 49 -3.62 11.50 11.70
N ILE A 50 -2.55 11.28 10.93
CA ILE A 50 -1.20 10.98 11.36
C ILE A 50 -0.41 12.30 11.35
N SER A 51 -0.49 13.06 12.45
CA SER A 51 0.03 14.43 12.58
C SER A 51 1.56 14.55 12.63
N GLU A 52 2.33 13.53 12.24
CA GLU A 52 3.74 13.42 12.63
C GLU A 52 4.72 13.09 11.49
N PHE A 53 4.27 12.91 10.25
CA PHE A 53 5.15 12.47 9.16
C PHE A 53 5.21 13.45 8.00
N ASN A 54 6.42 13.72 7.51
CA ASN A 54 6.65 14.53 6.33
C ASN A 54 6.16 13.80 5.07
N ILE A 55 5.20 14.40 4.36
CA ILE A 55 4.63 13.85 3.12
C ILE A 55 5.29 14.54 1.93
N LEU A 56 5.96 13.75 1.09
CA LEU A 56 6.60 14.24 -0.12
C LEU A 56 5.60 14.43 -1.27
N GLU A 57 4.69 13.47 -1.44
CA GLU A 57 3.71 13.45 -2.53
C GLU A 57 2.51 12.55 -2.20
N ILE A 58 1.36 12.80 -2.83
CA ILE A 58 0.24 11.86 -2.87
C ILE A 58 0.12 11.24 -4.26
N ILE A 59 0.29 9.93 -4.34
CA ILE A 59 0.03 9.17 -5.57
C ILE A 59 -1.45 8.78 -5.61
N ARG A 60 -2.19 9.35 -6.57
CA ARG A 60 -3.64 9.15 -6.68
C ARG A 60 -4.05 7.70 -6.90
N ALA A 61 -3.25 6.96 -7.66
CA ALA A 61 -3.50 5.55 -7.91
C ALA A 61 -2.22 4.81 -8.28
N ILE A 62 -2.06 3.61 -7.73
CA ILE A 62 -1.12 2.60 -8.20
C ILE A 62 -1.86 1.28 -8.37
N GLU A 63 -1.30 0.42 -9.22
CA GLU A 63 -1.75 -0.95 -9.37
C GLU A 63 -0.74 -1.88 -8.74
N ILE A 64 -1.23 -2.77 -7.88
CA ILE A 64 -0.44 -3.85 -7.32
C ILE A 64 -0.94 -5.18 -7.88
N LEU A 65 0.00 -6.09 -8.16
CA LEU A 65 -0.30 -7.47 -8.51
C LEU A 65 -0.16 -8.33 -7.27
N ILE A 66 -1.23 -8.99 -6.86
CA ILE A 66 -1.24 -9.98 -5.79
C ILE A 66 -1.32 -11.36 -6.43
N GLN A 67 -0.54 -12.31 -5.91
CA GLN A 67 -0.67 -13.70 -6.32
C GLN A 67 -1.72 -14.38 -5.44
N SER A 68 -2.76 -14.93 -6.07
CA SER A 68 -3.78 -15.73 -5.39
C SER A 68 -3.33 -17.17 -5.17
N GLN A 69 -4.08 -17.92 -4.36
CA GLN A 69 -3.79 -19.33 -4.07
C GLN A 69 -3.77 -20.21 -5.33
N ASP A 70 -4.55 -19.87 -6.35
CA ASP A 70 -4.55 -20.52 -7.67
C ASP A 70 -3.37 -20.11 -8.57
N ARG A 71 -2.37 -19.44 -7.99
CA ARG A 71 -1.14 -18.94 -8.62
C ARG A 71 -1.35 -17.91 -9.73
N LYS A 72 -2.56 -17.37 -9.89
CA LYS A 72 -2.84 -16.29 -10.84
C LYS A 72 -2.44 -14.95 -10.23
N TRP A 73 -1.96 -14.04 -11.08
CA TRP A 73 -1.76 -12.65 -10.69
C TRP A 73 -3.07 -11.90 -10.85
N LYS A 74 -3.47 -11.20 -9.79
CA LYS A 74 -4.64 -10.34 -9.76
C LYS A 74 -4.20 -8.91 -9.52
N GLN A 75 -4.63 -8.05 -10.43
CA GLN A 75 -4.40 -6.63 -10.34
C GLN A 75 -5.45 -6.00 -9.44
N VAL A 76 -4.98 -5.18 -8.51
CA VAL A 76 -5.83 -4.44 -7.59
C VAL A 76 -5.30 -3.02 -7.47
N LYS A 77 -6.23 -2.08 -7.32
CA LYS A 77 -5.92 -0.66 -7.27
C LYS A 77 -5.75 -0.22 -5.82
N VAL A 78 -4.70 0.55 -5.56
CA VAL A 78 -4.51 1.29 -4.32
C VAL A 78 -4.64 2.77 -4.66
N THR A 79 -5.55 3.47 -4.01
CA THR A 79 -5.76 4.91 -4.23
C THR A 79 -5.19 5.71 -3.06
N ASP A 80 -4.84 6.96 -3.34
CA ASP A 80 -4.41 7.95 -2.34
C ASP A 80 -3.29 7.39 -1.44
N VAL A 81 -2.16 7.11 -2.07
CA VAL A 81 -0.95 6.61 -1.40
C VAL A 81 -0.07 7.80 -1.03
N PHE A 82 0.16 7.97 0.27
CA PHE A 82 1.01 9.01 0.82
C PHE A 82 2.46 8.57 0.78
N VAL A 83 3.31 9.34 0.12
CA VAL A 83 4.74 9.07 0.02
C VAL A 83 5.47 9.85 1.10
N THR A 84 6.33 9.18 1.86
CA THR A 84 7.07 9.78 2.99
C THR A 84 8.54 9.36 2.98
N ASN A 85 9.41 10.25 3.48
CA ASN A 85 10.83 9.98 3.72
C ASN A 85 11.16 9.75 5.19
N GLU A 86 10.16 9.53 6.04
CA GLU A 86 10.38 9.19 7.44
C GLU A 86 11.18 7.89 7.55
N SER A 87 12.26 7.92 8.34
CA SER A 87 13.23 6.83 8.40
C SER A 87 12.61 5.47 8.77
N GLU A 88 11.61 5.48 9.65
CA GLU A 88 10.89 4.26 10.08
C GLU A 88 10.00 3.68 8.97
N LEU A 89 9.61 4.50 8.00
CA LEU A 89 8.67 4.15 6.93
C LEU A 89 9.33 4.10 5.55
N GLU A 90 10.61 4.43 5.43
CA GLU A 90 11.31 4.66 4.16
C GLU A 90 11.24 3.46 3.20
N SER A 91 11.20 2.24 3.75
CA SER A 91 11.21 0.98 2.99
C SER A 91 9.92 0.17 3.11
N VAL A 92 8.80 0.76 3.51
CA VAL A 92 7.53 0.04 3.69
C VAL A 92 6.44 0.51 2.74
N LEU A 93 5.55 -0.42 2.41
CA LEU A 93 4.23 -0.12 1.84
C LEU A 93 3.18 -0.56 2.85
N ILE A 94 2.37 0.37 3.36
CA ILE A 94 1.27 0.08 4.27
C ILE A 94 -0.03 0.21 3.50
N LEU A 95 -0.82 -0.87 3.50
CA LEU A 95 -2.18 -0.90 2.99
C LEU A 95 -3.13 -0.71 4.17
N GLY A 96 -3.67 0.49 4.27
CA GLY A 96 -4.56 0.93 5.34
C GLY A 96 -6.03 0.62 5.07
N GLN A 97 -6.88 1.04 6.00
CA GLN A 97 -8.33 0.97 5.95
C GLN A 97 -8.92 1.38 4.58
N PRO A 98 -8.46 2.43 3.87
CA PRO A 98 -9.01 2.78 2.56
C PRO A 98 -8.81 1.67 1.52
N TRP A 99 -7.69 0.94 1.58
CA TRP A 99 -7.47 -0.20 0.70
C TRP A 99 -8.37 -1.39 1.08
N PHE A 100 -8.53 -1.67 2.37
CA PHE A 100 -9.43 -2.74 2.84
C PHE A 100 -10.87 -2.50 2.40
N GLN A 101 -11.42 -1.30 2.60
CA GLN A 101 -12.79 -0.97 2.24
C GLN A 101 -13.10 -1.19 0.75
N LYS A 102 -12.11 -0.95 -0.12
CA LYS A 102 -12.29 -1.06 -1.58
C LYS A 102 -11.95 -2.43 -2.15
N ASN A 103 -11.15 -3.24 -1.44
CA ASN A 103 -10.56 -4.44 -2.02
C ASN A 103 -10.76 -5.70 -1.18
N ALA A 104 -10.86 -5.60 0.15
CA ALA A 104 -10.90 -6.75 1.05
C ALA A 104 -12.33 -7.08 1.48
N MET A 105 -12.71 -8.34 1.28
CA MET A 105 -13.97 -8.91 1.78
C MET A 105 -13.79 -9.50 3.18
N LYS A 106 -12.70 -10.26 3.37
CA LYS A 106 -12.41 -10.95 4.62
C LYS A 106 -10.91 -11.01 4.83
N LEU A 107 -10.47 -10.71 6.05
CA LEU A 107 -9.14 -11.06 6.52
C LEU A 107 -9.27 -12.12 7.60
N ASP A 108 -8.80 -13.34 7.31
CA ASP A 108 -8.86 -14.48 8.20
C ASP A 108 -7.48 -14.68 8.87
N PHE A 109 -7.37 -14.22 10.11
CA PHE A 109 -6.09 -14.18 10.83
C PHE A 109 -5.52 -15.57 11.17
N PRO A 110 -6.31 -16.54 11.67
CA PRO A 110 -5.83 -17.91 11.89
C PRO A 110 -5.30 -18.56 10.62
N ASN A 111 -6.03 -18.39 9.51
CA ASN A 111 -5.72 -19.05 8.24
C ASN A 111 -4.79 -18.24 7.34
N LYS A 112 -4.33 -17.07 7.79
CA LYS A 112 -3.48 -16.13 7.01
C LYS A 112 -4.03 -15.85 5.61
N THR A 113 -5.35 -15.85 5.47
CA THR A 113 -6.03 -15.73 4.17
C THR A 113 -6.63 -14.34 4.03
N LEU A 114 -6.42 -13.71 2.89
CA LEU A 114 -7.04 -12.44 2.51
C LEU A 114 -7.95 -12.72 1.32
N THR A 115 -9.25 -12.60 1.53
CA THR A 115 -10.24 -12.70 0.45
C THR A 115 -10.57 -11.31 -0.04
N LEU A 116 -10.37 -11.07 -1.33
CA LEU A 116 -10.74 -9.84 -2.03
C LEU A 116 -12.24 -9.82 -2.37
N LEU A 117 -12.81 -8.63 -2.60
CA LEU A 117 -14.23 -8.47 -2.95
C LEU A 117 -14.65 -9.19 -4.23
N ASN A 118 -13.71 -9.45 -5.14
CA ASN A 118 -13.95 -10.25 -6.35
C ASN A 118 -13.89 -11.77 -6.11
N GLY A 119 -13.82 -12.21 -4.85
CA GLY A 119 -13.76 -13.63 -4.44
C GLY A 119 -12.37 -14.25 -4.49
N THR A 120 -11.34 -13.52 -4.93
CA THR A 120 -9.95 -14.01 -4.94
C THR A 120 -9.47 -14.24 -3.51
N SER A 121 -8.86 -15.40 -3.20
CA SER A 121 -8.24 -15.70 -1.90
C SER A 121 -6.80 -16.18 -2.02
#